data_AF-Q26EM2-F1
#
_entry.id   AF-Q26EM2-F1
#
_cell.length_a   1.000
_cell.length_b   1.000
_cell.length_c   1.000
_cell.angle_alpha   90.00
_cell.angle_beta   90.00
_cell.angle_gamma   90.00
#
_symmetry.space_group_name_H-M   'P 1'
#
loop_
_entity.id
_entity.type
_entity.pdbx_description
1 polymer ?
#
loop_
_entity_poly.entity_id
_entity_poly.type
_entity_poly.pdbx_seq_one_letter_code
_entity_poly.pdbx_strand_id
1 'polypeptide(L)'
;MIRMRKSVLFYFVIVSLIGCNNSDNVVDLGDGYFYRNEGGMIKDILSEISENGEIPSTVLDYSYDNNFIIAKQKPKIPQDPLYSKKINYKLGLNREYYWVIQKKQSIVIGPLSFDEYRDIFRLKKIPKKLYLN
;
A
#
# COMPACT_ATOMS: atom_id res chain seq x y z
N MET A 1 -6.41 -10.32 61.63
CA MET A 1 -7.31 -9.76 60.60
C MET A 1 -6.46 -9.26 59.43
N ILE A 2 -6.18 -10.10 58.44
CA ILE A 2 -5.51 -9.69 57.19
C ILE A 2 -6.43 -10.17 56.06
N ARG A 3 -7.29 -9.27 55.59
CA ARG A 3 -8.17 -9.51 54.45
C ARG A 3 -7.45 -8.97 53.21
N MET A 4 -6.50 -9.77 52.71
CA MET A 4 -5.86 -9.49 51.42
C MET A 4 -6.95 -9.46 50.35
N ARG A 5 -7.19 -8.27 49.79
CA ARG A 5 -8.09 -8.04 48.66
C ARG A 5 -7.57 -8.80 47.45
N LYS A 6 -8.14 -9.98 47.17
CA LYS A 6 -7.93 -10.77 45.95
C LYS A 6 -8.26 -10.01 44.65
N SER A 7 -8.80 -8.80 44.75
CA SER A 7 -9.30 -8.02 43.63
C SER A 7 -8.25 -7.17 42.90
N VAL A 8 -7.00 -7.07 43.38
CA VAL A 8 -5.99 -6.20 42.76
C VAL A 8 -5.08 -6.96 41.78
N LEU A 9 -4.88 -8.27 41.94
CA LEU A 9 -4.01 -9.04 41.04
C LEU A 9 -4.67 -9.37 39.69
N PHE A 10 -6.00 -9.32 39.60
CA PHE A 10 -6.71 -9.71 38.37
C PHE A 10 -6.74 -8.60 37.31
N TYR A 11 -6.54 -7.34 37.72
CA TYR A 11 -6.60 -6.20 36.80
C TYR A 11 -5.30 -6.01 35.99
N PHE A 12 -4.19 -6.59 36.44
CA PHE A 12 -2.89 -6.44 35.78
C PHE A 12 -2.70 -7.39 34.58
N VAL A 13 -3.54 -8.43 34.44
CA VAL A 13 -3.43 -9.44 33.38
C VAL A 13 -4.27 -9.11 32.15
N ILE A 14 -5.26 -8.23 32.27
CA ILE A 14 -6.15 -7.87 31.15
C ILE A 14 -5.55 -6.75 30.28
N VAL A 15 -4.63 -5.95 30.82
CA VAL A 15 -4.02 -4.80 30.11
C VAL A 15 -2.85 -5.23 29.20
N SER A 16 -2.34 -6.46 29.32
CA SER A 16 -1.19 -6.95 28.54
C SER A 16 -1.52 -7.55 27.17
N LEU A 17 -2.80 -7.66 26.78
CA LEU A 17 -3.23 -8.30 25.53
C LEU A 17 -3.62 -7.35 24.39
N ILE A 18 -3.43 -6.04 24.54
CA ILE A 18 -3.66 -5.05 23.45
C ILE A 18 -2.35 -4.82 22.64
N GLY A 19 -1.35 -5.68 22.82
CA GLY A 19 -0.06 -5.61 22.13
C GLY A 19 -0.06 -6.33 20.79
N CYS A 20 0.11 -5.56 19.71
CA CYS A 20 0.53 -5.96 18.36
C CYS A 20 -0.48 -6.69 17.45
N ASN A 21 -1.46 -5.95 16.90
CA ASN A 21 -2.15 -6.31 15.65
C ASN A 21 -1.34 -5.88 14.40
N ASN A 22 -0.06 -6.22 14.33
CA ASN A 22 0.68 -6.17 13.06
C ASN A 22 0.57 -7.55 12.43
N SER A 23 -0.62 -7.91 11.96
CA SER A 23 -0.75 -9.08 11.10
C SER A 23 -0.16 -8.71 9.76
N ASP A 24 0.94 -9.36 9.37
CA ASP A 24 1.41 -9.33 8.00
C ASP A 24 0.23 -9.70 7.09
N ASN A 25 -0.16 -8.77 6.23
CA ASN A 25 -1.30 -8.96 5.34
C ASN A 25 -0.79 -8.88 3.90
N VAL A 26 -0.92 -10.01 3.21
CA VAL A 26 -0.62 -10.13 1.78
C VAL A 26 -1.94 -10.39 1.06
N VAL A 27 -2.24 -9.57 0.07
CA VAL A 27 -3.43 -9.71 -0.78
C VAL A 27 -2.98 -10.01 -2.19
N ASP A 28 -3.35 -11.18 -2.70
CA ASP A 28 -3.17 -11.52 -4.10
C ASP A 28 -4.02 -10.60 -4.97
N LEU A 29 -3.35 -9.85 -5.85
CA LEU A 29 -3.99 -8.98 -6.81
C LEU A 29 -4.17 -9.68 -8.16
N GLY A 30 -3.53 -10.82 -8.40
CA GLY A 30 -3.56 -11.58 -9.65
C GLY A 30 -2.44 -11.20 -10.62
N ASP A 31 -2.17 -12.09 -11.59
CA ASP A 31 -1.06 -11.98 -12.56
C ASP A 31 0.32 -11.83 -11.89
N GLY A 32 0.51 -12.46 -10.72
CA GLY A 32 1.76 -12.41 -9.95
C GLY A 32 1.97 -11.13 -9.14
N TYR A 33 1.00 -10.20 -9.13
CA TYR A 33 1.05 -9.01 -8.29
C TYR A 33 0.39 -9.25 -6.93
N PHE A 34 0.95 -8.67 -5.89
CA PHE A 34 0.37 -8.71 -4.55
C PHE A 34 0.55 -7.38 -3.81
N TYR A 35 -0.44 -7.03 -3.01
CA TYR A 35 -0.30 -5.97 -2.01
C TYR A 35 0.28 -6.57 -0.74
N ARG A 36 1.23 -5.88 -0.12
CA ARG A 36 1.88 -6.30 1.12
C ARG A 36 1.77 -5.19 2.16
N ASN A 37 1.34 -5.56 3.36
CA ASN A 37 1.27 -4.69 4.54
C ASN A 37 1.92 -5.39 5.74
N GLU A 38 3.16 -4.99 6.05
CA GLU A 38 3.92 -5.46 7.22
C GLU A 38 3.80 -4.47 8.40
N GLY A 39 2.82 -3.57 8.35
CA GLY A 39 2.61 -2.53 9.34
C GLY A 39 3.43 -1.25 9.10
N GLY A 40 3.07 -0.21 9.86
CA GLY A 40 3.70 1.11 9.76
C GLY A 40 3.69 1.67 8.33
N MET A 41 4.88 1.89 7.78
CA MET A 41 5.10 2.48 6.46
C MET A 41 5.30 1.43 5.36
N ILE A 42 5.34 0.14 5.67
CA ILE A 42 5.61 -0.94 4.71
C ILE A 42 4.28 -1.41 4.14
N LYS A 43 3.82 -0.66 3.14
CA LYS A 43 2.58 -0.89 2.39
C LYS A 43 2.84 -0.70 0.91
N ASP A 44 3.20 -1.76 0.19
CA ASP A 44 3.60 -1.72 -1.23
C ASP A 44 2.81 -2.69 -2.09
N ILE A 45 2.92 -2.52 -3.41
CA ILE A 45 2.42 -3.49 -4.40
C ILE A 45 3.62 -3.98 -5.18
N LEU A 46 3.90 -5.28 -5.04
CA LEU A 46 5.06 -5.95 -5.62
C LEU A 46 4.60 -6.98 -6.65
N SER A 47 5.57 -7.54 -7.37
CA SER A 47 5.37 -8.63 -8.31
C SER A 47 6.34 -9.76 -8.01
N GLU A 48 5.87 -11.01 -8.11
CA GLU A 48 6.71 -12.21 -8.03
C GLU A 48 7.68 -12.31 -9.23
N ILE A 49 7.28 -11.75 -10.37
CA ILE A 49 8.11 -11.64 -11.58
C ILE A 49 8.95 -10.37 -11.46
N SER A 50 10.27 -10.51 -11.39
CA SER A 50 11.22 -9.42 -11.15
C SER A 50 11.27 -8.35 -12.25
N GLU A 51 10.87 -8.70 -13.48
CA GLU A 51 10.82 -7.78 -14.62
C GLU A 51 9.58 -6.88 -14.61
N ASN A 52 8.54 -7.27 -13.87
CA ASN A 52 7.34 -6.45 -13.71
C ASN A 52 7.64 -5.27 -12.79
N GLY A 53 6.99 -4.13 -13.03
CA GLY A 53 7.17 -2.99 -12.16
C GLY A 53 6.44 -3.14 -10.82
N GLU A 54 6.81 -2.27 -9.89
CA GLU A 54 6.31 -2.24 -8.52
C GLU A 54 5.73 -0.86 -8.20
N ILE A 55 4.89 -0.78 -7.16
CA ILE A 55 4.49 0.48 -6.53
C ILE A 55 5.11 0.51 -5.14
N PRO A 56 5.97 1.50 -4.84
CA PRO A 56 6.70 1.53 -3.58
C PRO A 56 5.78 1.64 -2.37
N SER A 57 6.41 1.47 -1.21
CA SER A 57 5.78 1.57 0.12
C SER A 57 4.97 2.85 0.30
N THR A 58 4.16 2.91 1.35
CA THR A 58 3.22 4.00 1.68
C THR A 58 2.01 4.14 0.75
N VAL A 59 1.57 3.01 0.18
CA VAL A 59 0.25 2.88 -0.44
C VAL A 59 -0.83 3.17 0.61
N LEU A 60 -1.69 4.12 0.29
CA LEU A 60 -2.81 4.58 1.11
C LEU A 60 -4.11 3.86 0.77
N ASP A 61 -4.33 3.60 -0.53
CA ASP A 61 -5.52 2.96 -1.06
C ASP A 61 -5.21 2.30 -2.41
N TYR A 62 -5.95 1.26 -2.77
CA TYR A 62 -5.81 0.58 -4.06
C TYR A 62 -7.11 -0.09 -4.51
N SER A 63 -7.26 -0.24 -5.83
CA SER A 63 -8.36 -0.98 -6.45
C SER A 63 -7.84 -1.74 -7.66
N TYR A 64 -8.39 -2.93 -7.91
CA TYR A 64 -7.89 -3.82 -8.96
C TYR A 64 -8.98 -4.67 -9.61
N ASP A 65 -8.68 -5.12 -10.82
CA ASP A 65 -9.43 -6.17 -11.53
C ASP A 65 -8.47 -7.04 -12.35
N ASN A 66 -8.97 -7.91 -13.22
CA ASN A 66 -8.14 -8.82 -14.02
C ASN A 66 -7.20 -8.13 -15.03
N ASN A 67 -7.26 -6.80 -15.21
CA ASN A 67 -6.42 -6.09 -16.17
C ASN A 67 -5.61 -4.95 -15.53
N PHE A 68 -6.14 -4.33 -14.46
CA PHE A 68 -5.55 -3.13 -13.87
C PHE A 68 -5.32 -3.24 -12.36
N ILE A 69 -4.31 -2.52 -11.88
CA ILE A 69 -4.15 -2.14 -10.47
C ILE A 69 -4.03 -0.62 -10.44
N ILE A 70 -4.84 0.02 -9.60
CA ILE A 70 -4.80 1.46 -9.33
C ILE A 70 -4.37 1.61 -7.88
N ALA A 71 -3.41 2.50 -7.60
CA ALA A 71 -3.02 2.79 -6.23
C ALA A 71 -2.85 4.27 -6.00
N LYS A 72 -3.11 4.68 -4.77
CA LYS A 72 -2.84 6.01 -4.21
C LYS A 72 -1.73 5.85 -3.19
N GLN A 73 -0.72 6.72 -3.23
CA GLN A 73 0.48 6.62 -2.42
C GLN A 73 0.88 8.00 -1.88
N LYS A 74 1.45 8.04 -0.66
CA LYS A 74 2.11 9.24 -0.12
C LYS A 74 3.57 8.94 0.26
N PRO A 75 4.55 9.28 -0.60
CA PRO A 75 5.94 8.87 -0.45
C PRO A 75 6.56 9.23 0.90
N LYS A 76 7.45 8.37 1.41
CA LYS A 76 8.26 8.63 2.61
C LYS A 76 9.65 9.18 2.29
N ILE A 77 10.28 9.77 3.32
CA ILE A 77 11.69 10.18 3.32
C ILE A 77 12.45 9.32 4.35
N PRO A 78 13.64 8.79 4.01
CA PRO A 78 14.21 8.72 2.66
C PRO A 78 13.46 7.74 1.76
N GLN A 79 13.67 7.82 0.44
CA GLN A 79 13.25 6.75 -0.46
C GLN A 79 13.97 5.46 -0.07
N ASP A 80 13.26 4.34 -0.13
CA ASP A 80 13.83 3.05 0.22
C ASP A 80 14.88 2.65 -0.84
N PRO A 81 16.14 2.39 -0.46
CA PRO A 81 17.17 1.98 -1.41
C PRO A 81 16.91 0.58 -1.99
N LEU A 82 15.97 -0.17 -1.43
CA LEU A 82 15.60 -1.51 -1.88
C LEU A 82 14.77 -1.52 -3.17
N TYR A 83 14.15 -0.39 -3.54
CA TYR A 83 13.38 -0.33 -4.79
C TYR A 83 14.29 -0.24 -6.01
N SER A 84 13.89 -0.94 -7.06
CA SER A 84 14.67 -1.11 -8.29
C SER A 84 15.03 0.19 -9.00
N LYS A 85 14.25 1.26 -8.80
CA LYS A 85 14.41 2.54 -9.45
C LYS A 85 14.27 3.68 -8.46
N LYS A 86 15.17 4.67 -8.58
CA LYS A 86 14.99 5.97 -7.93
C LYS A 86 13.81 6.68 -8.59
N ILE A 87 12.77 6.96 -7.81
CA ILE A 87 11.54 7.54 -8.34
C ILE A 87 11.60 9.06 -8.28
N ASN A 88 11.29 9.69 -9.41
CA ASN A 88 11.16 11.14 -9.50
C ASN A 88 9.73 11.58 -9.18
N TYR A 89 9.54 12.07 -7.95
CA TYR A 89 8.28 12.66 -7.50
C TYR A 89 8.23 14.14 -7.89
N LYS A 90 7.70 14.44 -9.08
CA LYS A 90 7.74 15.78 -9.71
C LYS A 90 7.22 16.93 -8.82
N LEU A 91 6.15 16.69 -8.08
CA LEU A 91 5.52 17.63 -7.14
C LEU A 91 6.12 17.64 -5.71
N GLY A 92 7.19 16.87 -5.46
CA GLY A 92 7.78 16.68 -4.15
C GLY A 92 7.12 15.58 -3.30
N LEU A 93 7.82 15.17 -2.23
CA LEU A 93 7.48 13.97 -1.45
C LEU A 93 6.28 14.13 -0.51
N ASN A 94 5.85 15.38 -0.23
CA ASN A 94 4.70 15.67 0.66
C ASN A 94 3.34 15.65 -0.06
N ARG A 95 3.29 15.06 -1.26
CA ARG A 95 2.08 15.00 -2.10
C ARG A 95 1.61 13.56 -2.27
N GLU A 96 0.32 13.44 -2.56
CA GLU A 96 -0.26 12.17 -2.96
C GLU A 96 0.00 11.95 -4.45
N TYR A 97 0.32 10.70 -4.78
CA TYR A 97 0.56 10.25 -6.14
C TYR A 97 -0.32 9.06 -6.45
N TYR A 98 -0.60 8.90 -7.73
CA TYR A 98 -1.38 7.80 -8.25
C TYR A 98 -0.52 6.94 -9.17
N TRP A 99 -0.86 5.66 -9.21
CA TRP A 99 -0.18 4.65 -9.99
C TRP A 99 -1.20 3.80 -10.73
N VAL A 100 -0.86 3.41 -11.95
CA VAL A 100 -1.66 2.49 -12.77
C VAL A 100 -0.76 1.39 -13.31
N ILE A 101 -1.03 0.15 -12.93
CA ILE A 101 -0.42 -1.05 -13.52
C ILE A 101 -1.39 -1.65 -14.53
N GLN A 102 -0.92 -1.89 -15.75
CA GLN A 102 -1.57 -2.74 -16.74
C GLN A 102 -0.95 -4.13 -16.66
N LYS A 103 -1.63 -5.08 -16.01
CA LYS A 103 -1.05 -6.36 -15.57
C LYS A 103 -0.45 -7.18 -16.70
N LYS A 104 -1.23 -7.40 -17.77
CA LYS A 104 -0.86 -8.26 -18.91
C LYS A 104 0.31 -7.74 -19.73
N GLN A 105 0.55 -6.43 -19.69
CA GLN A 105 1.67 -5.80 -20.39
C GLN A 105 2.83 -5.47 -19.46
N SER A 106 2.67 -5.71 -18.15
CA SER A 106 3.64 -5.33 -17.11
C SER A 106 4.04 -3.85 -17.16
N ILE A 107 3.13 -2.98 -17.63
CA ILE A 107 3.37 -1.54 -17.75
C ILE A 107 2.93 -0.86 -16.46
N VAL A 108 3.87 -0.17 -15.81
CA VAL A 108 3.61 0.70 -14.66
C VAL A 108 3.66 2.16 -15.08
N ILE A 109 2.58 2.88 -14.82
CA ILE A 109 2.42 4.30 -15.11
C ILE A 109 2.35 5.04 -13.78
N GLY A 110 3.41 5.77 -13.46
CA GLY A 110 3.49 6.60 -12.27
C GLY A 110 4.93 7.02 -11.95
N PRO A 111 5.10 7.85 -10.91
CA PRO A 111 4.05 8.45 -10.09
C PRO A 111 3.30 9.56 -10.84
N LEU A 112 1.97 9.59 -10.75
CA LEU A 112 1.09 10.57 -11.40
C LEU A 112 0.54 11.59 -10.40
N SER A 113 0.46 12.85 -10.81
CA SER A 113 -0.45 13.81 -10.17
C SER A 113 -1.91 13.40 -10.36
N PHE A 114 -2.83 14.00 -9.60
CA PHE A 114 -4.26 13.71 -9.75
C PHE A 114 -4.78 14.04 -11.16
N ASP A 115 -4.30 15.12 -11.79
CA ASP A 115 -4.70 15.48 -13.15
C ASP A 115 -4.20 14.47 -14.18
N GLU A 116 -2.91 14.11 -14.12
CA GLU A 116 -2.33 13.07 -14.98
C GLU A 116 -3.04 11.72 -14.78
N TYR A 117 -3.41 11.38 -13.54
CA TYR A 117 -4.19 10.19 -13.22
C TYR A 117 -5.56 10.20 -13.89
N ARG A 118 -6.31 11.29 -13.80
CA ARG A 118 -7.63 11.41 -14.45
C ARG A 118 -7.53 11.26 -15.96
N ASP A 119 -6.50 11.82 -16.57
CA ASP A 119 -6.26 11.72 -18.01
C ASP A 119 -5.90 10.30 -18.42
N ILE A 120 -4.98 9.64 -17.70
CA ILE A 120 -4.62 8.23 -17.94
C ILE A 120 -5.82 7.31 -17.72
N PHE A 121 -6.61 7.53 -16.67
CA PHE A 121 -7.79 6.73 -16.36
C PHE A 121 -8.81 6.75 -17.51
N ARG A 122 -9.04 7.94 -18.10
CA ARG A 122 -9.90 8.12 -19.27
C ARG A 122 -9.29 7.50 -20.52
N LEU A 123 -8.01 7.80 -20.80
CA LEU A 123 -7.30 7.33 -22.00
C LEU A 123 -7.24 5.80 -22.08
N LYS A 124 -6.97 5.15 -20.94
CA LYS A 124 -6.89 3.69 -20.83
C LYS A 124 -8.25 3.01 -20.66
N LYS A 125 -9.35 3.78 -20.61
CA LYS A 125 -10.73 3.29 -20.43
C LYS A 125 -10.86 2.38 -19.20
N ILE A 126 -10.24 2.80 -18.09
CA ILE A 126 -10.24 2.02 -16.85
C ILE A 126 -11.68 1.96 -16.29
N PRO A 127 -12.16 0.79 -15.82
CA PRO A 127 -13.50 0.66 -15.26
C PRO A 127 -13.72 1.62 -14.08
N LYS A 128 -14.82 2.38 -14.09
CA LYS A 128 -15.14 3.39 -13.06
C LYS A 128 -15.11 2.85 -11.62
N LYS A 129 -15.41 1.57 -11.42
CA LYS A 129 -15.35 0.91 -10.10
C LYS A 129 -13.95 0.92 -9.47
N LEU A 130 -12.91 1.11 -10.29
CA LEU A 130 -11.51 1.16 -9.83
C LEU A 130 -11.02 2.58 -9.55
N TYR A 131 -11.88 3.59 -9.70
CA TYR A 131 -11.49 4.99 -9.53
C TYR A 131 -11.23 5.30 -8.05
N LEU A 132 -10.11 5.96 -7.76
CA LEU A 132 -9.72 6.41 -6.42
C LEU A 132 -9.88 7.93 -6.30
N ASN A 133 -10.41 8.40 -5.17
CA ASN A 133 -10.59 9.83 -4.86
C ASN A 133 -9.39 10.40 -4.09
#